data_AF-A0A7L1TBL1-F1
#
_entry.id   AF-A0A7L1TBL1-F1
#
_cell.length_a   1.000
_cell.length_b   1.000
_cell.length_c   1.000
_cell.angle_alpha   90.00
_cell.angle_beta   90.00
_cell.angle_gamma   90.00
#
_symmetry.space_group_name_H-M   'P 1'
#
loop_
_entity.id
_entity.type
_entity.pdbx_description
1 polymer ?
#
loop_
_entity_poly.entity_id
_entity_poly.type
_entity_poly.pdbx_seq_one_letter_code
_entity_poly.pdbx_strand_id
1 'polypeptide(L)' 'LSVFPLLGSIASQSMHKSNCVELSTRRLNIQSLVNYERKEFPTKAIMFIDTRGIKTCVSPDQKWVQFAIKKIDQKRTTK' A
#
# COMPACT_ATOMS: atom_id res chain seq x y z
N LEU A 1 -15.13 -44.49 -26.07
CA LEU A 1 -15.80 -43.53 -25.17
C LEU A 1 -14.80 -42.40 -24.90
N SER A 2 -14.97 -41.25 -25.56
CA SER A 2 -14.02 -40.14 -25.50
C SER A 2 -14.24 -39.33 -24.22
N VAL A 3 -13.28 -39.38 -23.29
CA VAL A 3 -13.31 -38.52 -22.09
C VAL A 3 -12.33 -37.38 -22.35
N PHE A 4 -12.87 -36.19 -22.61
CA PHE A 4 -12.07 -34.97 -22.75
C PHE A 4 -11.44 -34.59 -21.40
N PRO A 5 -10.19 -34.12 -21.37
CA PRO A 5 -9.51 -33.76 -20.14
C PRO A 5 -10.17 -32.51 -19.55
N LEU A 6 -10.66 -32.60 -18.31
CA LEU A 6 -10.99 -31.42 -17.51
C LEU A 6 -9.68 -30.73 -17.11
N LEU A 7 -9.10 -29.99 -18.06
CA LEU A 7 -8.00 -29.07 -17.79
C LEU A 7 -8.61 -27.87 -17.06
N GLY A 8 -8.76 -27.99 -15.74
CA GLY A 8 -9.16 -26.90 -14.88
C GLY A 8 -8.09 -25.82 -14.91
N SER A 9 -8.25 -24.82 -15.77
CA SER A 9 -7.42 -23.63 -15.78
C SER A 9 -7.73 -22.78 -14.54
N ILE A 10 -7.00 -23.02 -13.46
CA ILE A 10 -6.90 -22.05 -12.36
C ILE A 10 -6.02 -20.92 -12.90
N ALA A 11 -6.63 -20.01 -13.65
CA ALA A 11 -6.05 -18.71 -13.90
C ALA A 11 -6.00 -17.99 -12.55
N SER A 12 -4.90 -18.19 -11.81
CA SER A 12 -4.56 -17.38 -10.65
C SER A 12 -4.32 -15.97 -11.16
N GLN A 13 -5.40 -15.19 -11.28
CA GLN A 13 -5.33 -13.76 -11.56
C GLN A 13 -4.27 -13.20 -10.62
N SER A 14 -3.21 -12.65 -11.22
CA SER A 14 -2.06 -12.05 -10.55
C SER A 14 -2.50 -11.40 -9.24
N MET A 15 -2.25 -12.06 -8.11
CA MET A 15 -2.44 -11.45 -6.79
C MET A 15 -1.62 -10.17 -6.83
N HIS A 16 -2.30 -9.02 -6.92
CA HIS A 16 -1.67 -7.72 -6.78
C HIS A 16 -1.14 -7.70 -5.34
N LYS A 17 0.12 -8.14 -5.17
CA LYS A 17 0.66 -8.68 -3.91
C LYS A 17 0.87 -7.62 -2.82
N SER A 18 0.39 -6.41 -3.04
CA SER A 18 0.54 -5.25 -2.17
C SER A 18 -0.79 -4.51 -2.03
N ASN A 19 -1.81 -5.24 -1.57
CA ASN A 19 -3.11 -4.70 -1.23
C ASN A 19 -3.15 -4.43 0.28
N CYS A 20 -3.63 -3.25 0.68
CA CYS A 20 -3.76 -2.87 2.08
C CYS A 20 -4.98 -3.58 2.70
N VAL A 21 -4.85 -4.86 3.00
CA VAL A 21 -5.92 -5.65 3.66
C VAL A 21 -6.01 -5.27 5.14
N GLU A 22 -4.87 -5.01 5.78
CA GLU A 22 -4.78 -4.56 7.16
C GLU A 22 -4.17 -3.14 7.24
N LEU A 23 -4.73 -2.32 8.12
CA LEU A 23 -4.27 -0.94 8.35
C LEU A 23 -3.64 -0.84 9.73
N SER A 24 -2.39 -0.39 9.78
CA SER A 24 -1.71 -0.11 11.05
C SER A 24 -2.38 1.08 11.75
N THR A 25 -2.69 0.89 13.03
CA THR A 25 -3.13 1.95 13.96
C THR A 25 -1.95 2.65 14.63
N ARG A 26 -0.74 2.09 14.53
CA ARG A 26 0.46 2.64 15.14
C ARG A 26 0.93 3.86 14.35
N ARG A 27 1.22 4.94 15.06
CA ARG A 27 1.85 6.13 14.49
C ARG A 27 3.29 5.81 14.10
N LEU A 28 3.62 6.03 12.83
CA LEU A 28 4.97 5.82 12.31
C LEU A 28 5.86 7.01 12.62
N ASN A 29 7.18 6.78 12.69
CA ASN A 29 8.15 7.86 12.73
C ASN A 29 8.18 8.59 11.39
N ILE A 30 7.65 9.81 11.35
CA ILE A 30 7.52 10.59 10.11
C ILE A 30 8.88 10.91 9.48
N GLN A 31 9.94 11.01 10.28
CA GLN A 31 11.29 11.33 9.79
C GLN A 31 11.87 10.19 8.94
N SER A 32 11.49 8.94 9.21
CA SER A 32 11.95 7.77 8.45
C SER A 32 11.12 7.51 7.19
N LEU A 33 10.05 8.27 6.95
CA LEU A 33 9.22 8.10 5.76
C LEU A 33 9.82 8.88 4.58
N VAL A 34 10.01 8.18 3.47
CA VAL A 34 10.61 8.75 2.25
C VAL A 34 9.60 8.91 1.11
N ASN A 35 8.59 8.05 1.09
CA ASN A 35 7.62 8.02 0.00
C ASN A 35 6.26 7.49 0.51
N TYR A 36 5.22 7.70 -0.28
CA TYR A 36 3.91 7.11 -0.05
C TYR A 36 3.21 6.80 -1.38
N GLU A 37 2.33 5.81 -1.34
CA GLU A 37 1.41 5.47 -2.43
C GLU A 37 -0.03 5.51 -1.91
N ARG A 38 -0.97 5.99 -2.74
CA ARG A 38 -2.41 5.88 -2.45
C ARG A 38 -2.92 4.53 -2.96
N LYS A 39 -3.67 3.83 -2.13
CA LYS A 39 -4.35 2.57 -2.47
C LYS A 39 -5.84 2.77 -2.30
N GLU A 40 -6.60 2.48 -3.34
CA GLU A 40 -8.06 2.58 -3.34
C GLU A 40 -8.75 1.20 -3.18
N PHE A 41 -8.00 0.11 -3.38
CA PHE A 41 -8.48 -1.27 -3.29
C PHE A 41 -7.56 -2.10 -2.38
N PRO A 42 -8.10 -3.03 -1.55
CA PRO A 42 -9.53 -3.32 -1.32
C PRO A 42 -10.22 -2.29 -0.41
N THR A 43 -9.45 -1.46 0.29
CA THR A 43 -9.93 -0.32 1.07
C THR A 43 -9.04 0.88 0.84
N LYS A 44 -9.58 2.07 1.10
CA LYS A 44 -8.84 3.32 0.95
C LYS A 44 -7.75 3.41 2.01
N ALA A 45 -6.50 3.46 1.57
CA ALA A 45 -5.34 3.44 2.43
C ALA A 45 -4.18 4.27 1.87
N ILE A 46 -3.33 4.73 2.77
CA ILE A 46 -2.03 5.31 2.44
C ILE A 46 -0.96 4.29 2.78
N MET A 47 -0.20 3.87 1.78
CA MET A 47 0.94 2.98 1.97
C MET A 47 2.21 3.82 2.06
N PHE A 48 2.72 3.99 3.28
CA PHE A 48 3.99 4.65 3.52
C PHE A 48 5.16 3.71 3.25
N ILE A 49 6.23 4.27 2.70
CA ILE A 49 7.50 3.59 2.45
C ILE A 49 8.56 4.27 3.30
N ASP A 50 9.22 3.50 4.18
CA ASP A 50 10.32 4.00 5.00
C ASP A 50 11.68 3.95 4.26
N THR A 51 12.72 4.51 4.88
CA THR A 51 14.09 4.48 4.37
C THR A 51 14.66 3.08 4.16
N ARG A 52 14.08 2.05 4.80
CA ARG A 52 14.47 0.64 4.67
C ARG A 52 13.68 -0.08 3.56
N GLY A 53 12.76 0.62 2.88
CA GLY A 53 11.88 0.04 1.86
C GLY A 53 10.68 -0.72 2.44
N ILE A 54 10.44 -0.64 3.76
CA ILE A 54 9.30 -1.29 4.41
C ILE A 54 8.03 -0.52 4.08
N LYS A 55 7.02 -1.25 3.62
CA LYS A 55 5.71 -0.74 3.23
C LYS A 55 4.73 -0.94 4.39
N THR A 56 4.11 0.14 4.86
CA THR A 56 3.09 0.10 5.91
C THR A 56 1.83 0.82 5.46
N CYS A 57 0.71 0.11 5.47
CA CYS A 57 -0.61 0.68 5.16
C CYS A 57 -1.23 1.32 6.40
N VAL A 58 -1.80 2.51 6.25
CA VAL A 58 -2.51 3.24 7.30
C VAL A 58 -3.78 3.89 6.75
N SER A 59 -4.74 4.17 7.63
CA SER A 59 -5.96 4.90 7.24
C SER A 59 -5.65 6.35 6.89
N PRO A 60 -6.22 6.90 5.79
CA PRO A 60 -6.05 8.30 5.40
C PRO A 60 -6.70 9.30 6.36
N ASP A 61 -7.61 8.85 7.24
CA ASP A 61 -8.44 9.72 8.08
C ASP A 61 -7.70 10.20 9.34
N GLN A 62 -6.54 9.60 9.63
CA GLN A 62 -5.72 9.98 10.76
C GLN A 62 -4.99 11.30 10.49
N LYS A 63 -5.16 12.31 11.35
CA LYS A 63 -4.54 13.65 11.20
C LYS A 63 -3.02 13.62 10.97
N TRP A 64 -2.31 12.70 11.63
CA TRP A 64 -0.86 12.58 11.47
C TRP A 64 -0.45 12.06 10.08
N VAL A 65 -1.31 11.28 9.41
CA VAL A 65 -1.09 10.75 8.06
C VAL A 65 -1.10 11.89 7.05
N GLN A 66 -2.08 12.79 7.15
CA GLN A 66 -2.16 13.99 6.31
C GLN A 66 -0.93 14.90 6.52
N PHE A 67 -0.49 15.07 7.76
CA PHE A 67 0.73 15.82 8.08
C PHE A 67 1.98 15.15 7.48
N ALA A 68 2.09 13.82 7.57
CA ALA A 68 3.20 13.07 7.00
C ALA A 68 3.27 13.19 5.47
N ILE A 69 2.13 13.08 4.77
CA ILE A 69 2.02 13.31 3.32
C ILE A 69 2.55 14.70 2.96
N LYS A 70 2.04 15.74 3.63
CA LYS A 70 2.47 17.12 3.38
C LYS A 70 3.98 17.30 3.58
N LYS A 71 4.57 16.67 4.60
CA LYS A 71 6.02 16.72 4.84
C LYS A 71 6.82 16.04 3.74
N ILE A 72 6.34 14.92 3.20
CA ILE A 72 6.99 14.23 2.08
C ILE A 72 6.88 15.08 0.81
N ASP A 73 5.72 15.64 0.53
CA ASP A 73 5.50 16.49 -0.65
C ASP A 73 6.36 17.76 -0.61
N GLN A 74 6.48 18.41 0.54
CA GLN A 74 7.39 19.55 0.73
C GLN A 74 8.85 19.19 0.38
N LYS A 75 9.33 18.02 0.82
CA LYS A 75 10.69 17.55 0.49
C LYS A 75 10.89 17.29 -1.00
N ARG A 76 9.83 16.93 -1.74
CA ARG A 76 9.89 16.72 -3.20
C ARG A 76 9.96 18.03 -3.97
N THR A 77 9.27 19.09 -3.50
CA THR A 77 9.25 20.39 -4.17
C THR A 77 10.54 21.19 -3.99
N THR A 78 11.30 20.93 -2.92
CA THR A 78 12.59 21.62 -2.65
C THR A 78 13.78 21.01 -3.38
N LYS A 79 13.61 19.88 -4.07
CA LYS A 79 14.62 19.25 -4.94
C LYS A 79 14.41 19.63 -6.39
#